data_AF-A0A6G4XSM0-F1
#
_entry.id   AF-A0A6G4XSM0-F1
#
_cell.length_a   1.000
_cell.length_b   1.000
_cell.length_c   1.000
_cell.angle_alpha   90.00
_cell.angle_beta   90.00
_cell.angle_gamma   90.00
#
_symmetry.space_group_name_H-M   'P 1'
#
loop_
_entity.id
_entity.type
_entity.pdbx_description
1 polymer ?
#
loop_
_entity_poly.entity_id
_entity_poly.type
_entity_poly.pdbx_seq_one_letter_code
_entity_poly.pdbx_strand_id
1 'polypeptide(L)'
;MRNSNLSRRTAMAAFAGAGAATLIGTVHANAATDTNHATASSPTTTAGLQITASPAAEAERLRLATTFRGSDFLPTGHYAPPGTRVQIVVTPLDGVLPTLHTGLFDNYHVDTAQRAPRSYPLTAGLNTVSDPYGGPLHLRFAGDGERALVAFGAGVERMAVFELDKTPEGAFQDQLDARTSAPYVELVSPRALITVTREAALLHRDQDHAELMRLVEQVIGSHAAVSGLDGSRPLHARKAGRYHFIEVTKVPTGVGAYATHHFNGFPRAYLDRLLTVDGLRNRGWGFYHELGHLHQQFAYRPAGLTEVSVNIYSLEAQRLFGQTSNLLTVNPATGLNWFQSALPKLGTDGLNFERSFGAYEKLVSLRQLELAFGTGIWPDLHKLIRLENPQSDWQTENHLRYRAFGTYLSRVTGHDLTDFLVRRWGYPIDTEGVAQMAALGLPQPPVDPSSLTE
;
A
#
# COMPACT_ATOMS: atom_id res chain seq x y z
N MET A 1 -20.58 53.95 -8.93
CA MET A 1 -19.79 52.94 -9.69
C MET A 1 -20.50 51.60 -9.43
N ARG A 2 -21.37 51.11 -10.34
CA ARG A 2 -21.07 50.13 -11.43
C ARG A 2 -20.11 49.02 -10.97
N ASN A 3 -20.38 47.70 -10.98
CA ASN A 3 -21.50 46.80 -11.38
C ASN A 3 -21.35 45.50 -10.52
N SER A 4 -22.23 44.48 -10.42
CA SER A 4 -23.64 44.14 -10.78
C SER A 4 -24.04 42.92 -9.90
N ASN A 5 -25.28 42.69 -9.45
CA ASN A 5 -26.49 42.19 -10.17
C ASN A 5 -26.23 40.89 -11.00
N LEU A 6 -27.00 39.78 -10.93
CA LEU A 6 -28.36 39.54 -10.37
C LEU A 6 -28.65 38.05 -10.03
N SER A 7 -29.58 37.89 -9.09
CA SER A 7 -30.48 36.75 -8.82
C SER A 7 -31.03 35.98 -10.05
N ARG A 8 -31.41 34.70 -9.85
CA ARG A 8 -32.43 34.01 -10.66
C ARG A 8 -33.41 33.22 -9.78
N ARG A 9 -34.71 33.44 -10.01
CA ARG A 9 -35.83 32.63 -9.50
C ARG A 9 -36.90 32.52 -10.60
N THR A 10 -37.50 31.33 -10.72
CA THR A 10 -38.80 31.01 -11.38
C THR A 10 -39.05 31.41 -12.85
N ALA A 11 -39.42 30.42 -13.67
CA ALA A 11 -40.74 30.38 -14.34
C ALA A 11 -41.06 28.95 -14.84
N MET A 12 -42.32 28.54 -14.71
CA MET A 12 -42.90 27.39 -15.44
C MET A 12 -43.53 27.86 -16.75
N ALA A 13 -43.62 26.98 -17.76
CA ALA A 13 -44.84 26.73 -18.52
C ALA A 13 -44.69 25.47 -19.40
N ALA A 14 -45.79 24.77 -19.67
CA ALA A 14 -45.85 23.60 -20.54
C ALA A 14 -46.40 23.96 -21.93
N PHE A 15 -46.23 23.08 -22.93
CA PHE A 15 -47.31 22.76 -23.88
C PHE A 15 -47.10 21.37 -24.51
N ALA A 16 -48.19 20.77 -24.97
CA ALA A 16 -48.28 19.38 -25.44
C ALA A 16 -48.11 19.22 -26.96
N GLY A 17 -47.89 17.98 -27.41
CA GLY A 17 -47.94 17.59 -28.82
C GLY A 17 -47.95 16.07 -28.96
N ALA A 18 -49.06 15.50 -29.45
CA ALA A 18 -49.24 14.06 -29.61
C ALA A 18 -48.86 13.57 -31.00
N GLY A 19 -48.51 12.28 -31.13
CA GLY A 19 -48.29 11.60 -32.41
C GLY A 19 -48.18 10.09 -32.22
N ALA A 20 -49.20 9.35 -32.64
CA ALA A 20 -49.26 7.89 -32.53
C ALA A 20 -49.09 7.22 -33.89
N ALA A 21 -48.45 6.04 -33.92
CA ALA A 21 -48.75 4.95 -34.86
C ALA A 21 -47.94 3.68 -34.52
N THR A 22 -48.61 2.66 -33.97
CA THR A 22 -48.14 1.27 -34.02
C THR A 22 -48.57 0.63 -35.33
N LEU A 23 -47.67 -0.08 -36.00
CA LEU A 23 -48.03 -1.04 -37.05
C LEU A 23 -47.18 -2.30 -36.94
N ILE A 24 -47.87 -3.45 -36.93
CA ILE A 24 -47.31 -4.80 -36.87
C ILE A 24 -47.07 -5.28 -38.30
N GLY A 25 -45.95 -5.97 -38.55
CA GLY A 25 -45.63 -6.52 -39.87
C GLY A 25 -44.73 -7.74 -39.81
N THR A 26 -45.30 -8.93 -39.61
CA THR A 26 -44.63 -10.21 -39.80
C THR A 26 -44.84 -10.73 -41.22
N VAL A 27 -43.78 -10.92 -42.00
CA VAL A 27 -43.83 -11.68 -43.27
C VAL A 27 -42.64 -12.64 -43.34
N HIS A 28 -42.87 -13.81 -43.93
CA HIS A 28 -41.96 -14.94 -43.99
C HIS A 28 -40.81 -14.77 -45.00
N ALA A 29 -39.84 -15.68 -44.84
CA ALA A 29 -38.68 -15.91 -45.68
C ALA A 29 -38.90 -15.83 -47.20
N ASN A 30 -37.85 -15.41 -47.90
CA ASN A 30 -37.48 -16.03 -49.16
C ASN A 30 -35.95 -16.15 -49.25
N ALA A 31 -35.48 -17.28 -49.79
CA ALA A 31 -34.06 -17.53 -49.95
C ALA A 31 -33.53 -16.83 -51.22
N ALA A 32 -32.40 -16.14 -51.09
CA ALA A 32 -31.56 -15.75 -52.20
C ALA A 32 -30.11 -16.09 -51.84
N THR A 33 -29.52 -17.02 -52.58
CA THR A 33 -28.09 -17.33 -52.49
C THR A 33 -27.30 -16.18 -53.09
N ASP A 34 -26.43 -15.55 -52.30
CA ASP A 34 -25.37 -14.72 -52.86
C ASP A 34 -24.01 -15.03 -52.22
N THR A 35 -23.02 -15.20 -53.09
CA THR A 35 -21.69 -15.67 -52.73
C THR A 35 -20.79 -14.49 -52.35
N ASN A 36 -20.34 -14.44 -51.10
CA ASN A 36 -18.98 -14.03 -50.68
C ASN A 36 -18.97 -13.73 -49.17
N HIS A 37 -18.56 -14.70 -48.36
CA HIS A 37 -18.02 -14.40 -47.04
C HIS A 37 -16.61 -14.93 -46.93
N ALA A 38 -15.65 -14.00 -46.94
CA ALA A 38 -14.35 -14.23 -46.35
C ALA A 38 -14.57 -14.78 -44.93
N THR A 39 -13.83 -15.84 -44.58
CA THR A 39 -13.82 -16.40 -43.24
C THR A 39 -13.24 -15.38 -42.28
N ALA A 40 -14.11 -14.52 -41.75
CA ALA A 40 -13.82 -13.77 -40.54
C ALA A 40 -13.50 -14.80 -39.46
N SER A 41 -12.22 -14.91 -39.10
CA SER A 41 -11.82 -15.64 -37.91
C SER A 41 -12.59 -15.06 -36.74
N SER A 42 -13.54 -15.82 -36.20
CA SER A 42 -14.22 -15.47 -34.97
C SER A 42 -13.15 -15.10 -33.95
N PRO A 43 -13.20 -13.91 -33.32
CA PRO A 43 -12.24 -13.59 -32.28
C PRO A 43 -12.35 -14.67 -31.23
N THR A 44 -11.26 -15.43 -31.03
CA THR A 44 -11.14 -16.38 -29.93
C THR A 44 -11.52 -15.60 -28.68
N THR A 45 -12.64 -15.94 -28.04
CA THR A 45 -13.15 -15.21 -26.89
C THR A 45 -12.22 -15.48 -25.72
N THR A 46 -11.16 -14.68 -25.62
CA THR A 46 -10.31 -14.59 -24.44
C THR A 46 -11.24 -14.34 -23.27
N ALA A 47 -11.37 -15.32 -22.37
CA ALA A 47 -12.26 -15.21 -21.22
C ALA A 47 -11.95 -13.89 -20.48
N GLY A 48 -12.95 -13.01 -20.40
CA GLY A 48 -12.77 -11.68 -19.83
C GLY A 48 -12.50 -11.75 -18.34
N LEU A 49 -11.59 -10.90 -17.85
CA LEU A 49 -11.36 -10.71 -16.43
C LEU A 49 -12.59 -10.00 -15.85
N GLN A 50 -13.35 -10.68 -15.00
CA GLN A 50 -14.34 -10.01 -14.17
C GLN A 50 -13.63 -9.29 -13.02
N ILE A 51 -13.80 -7.97 -12.97
CA ILE A 51 -13.29 -7.10 -11.91
C ILE A 51 -14.44 -6.55 -11.08
N THR A 52 -14.13 -6.26 -9.82
CA THR A 52 -15.04 -5.60 -8.87
C THR A 52 -14.34 -4.34 -8.35
N ALA A 53 -15.07 -3.24 -8.30
CA ALA A 53 -14.58 -1.95 -7.85
C ALA A 53 -14.35 -1.96 -6.34
N SER A 54 -13.37 -1.17 -5.90
CA SER A 54 -13.04 -1.00 -4.49
C SER A 54 -12.76 0.47 -4.18
N PRO A 55 -12.82 0.91 -2.91
CA PRO A 55 -12.54 2.29 -2.55
C PRO A 55 -11.17 2.76 -3.09
N ALA A 56 -11.14 3.95 -3.68
CA ALA A 56 -9.93 4.54 -4.27
C ALA A 56 -8.80 4.67 -3.23
N ALA A 57 -7.53 4.62 -3.68
CA ALA A 57 -6.39 4.65 -2.77
C ALA A 57 -6.37 5.84 -1.79
N GLU A 58 -6.89 7.00 -2.18
CA GLU A 58 -6.98 8.18 -1.29
C GLU A 58 -8.11 8.07 -0.26
N ALA A 59 -9.25 7.47 -0.63
CA ALA A 59 -10.33 7.19 0.32
C ALA A 59 -9.87 6.18 1.39
N GLU A 60 -9.14 5.14 0.97
CA GLU A 60 -8.50 4.19 1.89
C GLU A 60 -7.45 4.86 2.78
N ARG A 61 -6.59 5.72 2.21
CA ARG A 61 -5.59 6.46 3.00
C ARG A 61 -6.25 7.29 4.11
N LEU A 62 -7.31 8.02 3.76
CA LEU A 62 -8.07 8.83 4.71
C LEU A 62 -8.75 7.95 5.78
N ARG A 63 -9.44 6.87 5.39
CA ARG A 63 -10.08 5.92 6.32
C ARG A 63 -9.09 5.27 7.30
N LEU A 64 -7.90 4.90 6.80
CA LEU A 64 -6.87 4.26 7.60
C LEU A 64 -6.03 5.26 8.42
N ALA A 65 -6.19 6.57 8.17
CA ALA A 65 -5.40 7.68 8.69
C ALA A 65 -3.89 7.58 8.36
N THR A 66 -3.51 6.86 7.30
CA THR A 66 -2.12 6.60 6.93
C THR A 66 -1.47 7.77 6.17
N THR A 67 -0.13 7.82 6.20
CA THR A 67 0.63 8.81 5.43
C THR A 67 0.52 8.55 3.92
N PHE A 68 0.73 7.30 3.51
CA PHE A 68 0.79 6.94 2.10
C PHE A 68 -0.49 6.27 1.62
N ARG A 69 -0.83 6.58 0.36
CA ARG A 69 -1.78 5.82 -0.44
C ARG A 69 -1.16 4.43 -0.64
N GLY A 70 -1.88 3.35 -0.37
CA GLY A 70 -1.44 2.01 -0.82
C GLY A 70 -2.11 1.65 -2.14
N SER A 71 -1.55 0.71 -2.91
CA SER A 71 -2.01 0.41 -4.27
C SER A 71 -3.51 0.08 -4.37
N ASP A 72 -4.16 0.66 -5.35
CA ASP A 72 -5.51 0.34 -5.84
C ASP A 72 -5.48 -0.33 -7.23
N PHE A 73 -4.31 -0.89 -7.60
CA PHE A 73 -4.16 -1.68 -8.82
C PHE A 73 -4.74 -3.10 -8.69
N LEU A 74 -5.49 -3.48 -9.70
CA LEU A 74 -5.88 -4.85 -10.00
C LEU A 74 -4.87 -5.43 -11.01
N PRO A 75 -4.14 -6.52 -10.66
CA PRO A 75 -3.27 -7.20 -11.61
C PRO A 75 -4.09 -7.86 -12.72
N THR A 76 -3.54 -7.85 -13.92
CA THR A 76 -4.19 -8.46 -15.10
C THR A 76 -3.39 -9.63 -15.65
N GLY A 77 -2.10 -9.76 -15.33
CA GLY A 77 -1.19 -10.73 -15.97
C GLY A 77 -0.87 -10.43 -17.44
N HIS A 78 -1.13 -9.22 -17.92
CA HIS A 78 -0.88 -8.81 -19.31
C HIS A 78 0.20 -7.73 -19.44
N TYR A 79 0.83 -7.68 -20.60
CA TYR A 79 1.89 -6.75 -20.97
C TYR A 79 1.56 -6.07 -22.31
N ALA A 80 1.86 -4.78 -22.43
CA ALA A 80 1.85 -4.06 -23.70
C ALA A 80 3.30 -3.81 -24.16
N PRO A 81 3.70 -4.29 -25.35
CA PRO A 81 5.00 -3.94 -25.92
C PRO A 81 5.07 -2.44 -26.29
N PRO A 82 6.27 -1.82 -26.27
CA PRO A 82 6.43 -0.39 -26.55
C PRO A 82 5.86 0.01 -27.92
N GLY A 83 5.11 1.11 -27.97
CA GLY A 83 4.48 1.66 -29.18
C GLY A 83 3.33 0.81 -29.76
N THR A 84 3.08 -0.40 -29.24
CA THR A 84 2.09 -1.32 -29.82
C THR A 84 0.67 -0.84 -29.56
N ARG A 85 -0.20 -1.02 -30.56
CA ARG A 85 -1.65 -0.75 -30.41
C ARG A 85 -2.31 -1.96 -29.76
N VAL A 86 -2.65 -1.85 -28.49
CA VAL A 86 -3.34 -2.89 -27.72
C VAL A 86 -4.85 -2.71 -27.77
N GLN A 87 -5.58 -3.81 -27.95
CA GLN A 87 -7.05 -3.83 -27.94
C GLN A 87 -7.58 -4.36 -26.61
N ILE A 88 -8.54 -3.63 -26.04
CA ILE A 88 -9.18 -3.97 -24.77
C ILE A 88 -10.69 -3.75 -24.91
N VAL A 89 -11.49 -4.76 -24.60
CA VAL A 89 -12.96 -4.65 -24.62
C VAL A 89 -13.47 -4.57 -23.19
N VAL A 90 -14.25 -3.54 -22.88
CA VAL A 90 -14.85 -3.31 -21.55
C VAL A 90 -16.36 -3.44 -21.61
N THR A 91 -16.92 -4.29 -20.75
CA THR A 91 -18.37 -4.38 -20.51
C THR A 91 -18.63 -3.92 -19.07
N PRO A 92 -19.05 -2.65 -18.84
CA PRO A 92 -19.43 -2.18 -17.51
C PRO A 92 -20.76 -2.82 -17.12
N LEU A 93 -20.76 -3.75 -16.16
CA LEU A 93 -21.96 -4.48 -15.75
C LEU A 93 -22.88 -3.59 -14.91
N ASP A 94 -22.29 -2.72 -14.10
CA ASP A 94 -23.00 -1.80 -13.19
C ASP A 94 -22.72 -0.32 -13.55
N GLY A 95 -22.41 -0.03 -14.82
CA GLY A 95 -22.30 1.32 -15.38
C GLY A 95 -20.99 2.09 -15.12
N VAL A 96 -20.18 1.68 -14.14
CA VAL A 96 -18.87 2.31 -13.85
C VAL A 96 -17.77 1.71 -14.73
N LEU A 97 -16.80 2.54 -15.15
CA LEU A 97 -15.72 2.16 -16.07
C LEU A 97 -14.35 2.15 -15.36
N PRO A 98 -13.52 1.11 -15.57
CA PRO A 98 -12.14 1.09 -15.09
C PRO A 98 -11.23 1.99 -15.91
N THR A 99 -10.08 2.35 -15.33
CA THR A 99 -8.97 3.05 -16.00
C THR A 99 -7.80 2.09 -16.18
N LEU A 100 -7.23 2.02 -17.38
CA LEU A 100 -6.01 1.27 -17.64
C LEU A 100 -4.79 2.05 -17.18
N HIS A 101 -3.85 1.35 -16.57
CA HIS A 101 -2.51 1.82 -16.30
C HIS A 101 -1.47 0.94 -17.01
N THR A 102 -0.49 1.58 -17.63
CA THR A 102 0.62 0.91 -18.33
C THR A 102 1.95 1.30 -17.68
N GLY A 103 2.76 0.29 -17.35
CA GLY A 103 4.05 0.47 -16.68
C GLY A 103 3.95 0.42 -15.15
N LEU A 104 5.07 0.65 -14.48
CA LEU A 104 5.22 0.54 -13.03
C LEU A 104 5.60 1.90 -12.41
N PHE A 105 5.54 1.97 -11.09
CA PHE A 105 6.13 3.11 -10.37
C PHE A 105 7.61 2.87 -10.13
N ASP A 106 8.43 3.88 -10.40
CA ASP A 106 9.84 3.93 -10.02
C ASP A 106 10.28 5.40 -9.93
N ASN A 107 10.23 5.98 -8.73
CA ASN A 107 10.50 7.39 -8.49
C ASN A 107 11.91 7.84 -8.94
N TYR A 108 12.86 6.92 -9.08
CA TYR A 108 14.25 7.19 -9.43
C TYR A 108 14.63 6.75 -10.84
N HIS A 109 13.64 6.33 -11.64
CA HIS A 109 13.84 6.05 -13.06
C HIS A 109 14.48 7.26 -13.78
N VAL A 110 15.43 6.96 -14.68
CA VAL A 110 16.23 7.97 -15.39
C VAL A 110 15.38 8.82 -16.34
N ASP A 111 14.45 8.18 -17.04
CA ASP A 111 13.40 8.83 -17.80
C ASP A 111 12.23 9.19 -16.86
N THR A 112 11.91 10.48 -16.77
CA THR A 112 10.85 11.01 -15.91
C THR A 112 9.45 10.56 -16.33
N ALA A 113 9.22 10.26 -17.62
CA ALA A 113 7.93 9.80 -18.14
C ALA A 113 7.61 8.34 -17.77
N GLN A 114 8.58 7.62 -17.20
CA GLN A 114 8.45 6.25 -16.73
C GLN A 114 8.50 6.12 -15.20
N ARG A 115 8.54 7.24 -14.46
CA ARG A 115 8.53 7.21 -12.98
C ARG A 115 7.18 6.81 -12.37
N ALA A 116 6.11 6.93 -13.15
CA ALA A 116 4.77 6.51 -12.76
C ALA A 116 4.05 5.82 -13.93
N PRO A 117 3.13 4.88 -13.66
CA PRO A 117 2.30 4.25 -14.68
C PRO A 117 1.44 5.28 -15.43
N ARG A 118 1.45 5.20 -16.76
CA ARG A 118 0.69 6.12 -17.63
C ARG A 118 -0.77 5.67 -17.69
N SER A 119 -1.68 6.63 -17.71
CA SER A 119 -3.11 6.41 -17.41
C SER A 119 -3.98 6.62 -18.64
N TYR A 120 -4.86 5.67 -18.91
CA TYR A 120 -5.75 5.65 -20.08
C TYR A 120 -7.18 5.34 -19.63
N PRO A 121 -8.07 6.35 -19.56
CA PRO A 121 -9.50 6.13 -19.32
C PRO A 121 -10.09 5.24 -20.41
N LEU A 122 -10.87 4.23 -20.02
CA LEU A 122 -11.52 3.31 -20.96
C LEU A 122 -13.00 3.68 -21.14
N THR A 123 -13.53 3.44 -22.34
CA THR A 123 -14.96 3.51 -22.65
C THR A 123 -15.58 2.11 -22.69
N ALA A 124 -16.91 2.03 -22.68
CA ALA A 124 -17.62 0.77 -22.95
C ALA A 124 -17.38 0.31 -24.40
N GLY A 125 -17.21 -1.00 -24.60
CA GLY A 125 -16.88 -1.60 -25.89
C GLY A 125 -15.36 -1.63 -26.16
N LEU A 126 -14.99 -1.57 -27.43
CA LEU A 126 -13.61 -1.70 -27.89
C LEU A 126 -12.82 -0.39 -27.68
N ASN A 127 -11.73 -0.51 -26.93
CA ASN A 127 -10.70 0.50 -26.75
C ASN A 127 -9.46 0.09 -27.55
N THR A 128 -8.76 1.06 -28.14
CA THR A 128 -7.42 0.84 -28.70
C THR A 128 -6.45 1.84 -28.08
N VAL A 129 -5.53 1.34 -27.26
CA VAL A 129 -4.52 2.14 -26.54
C VAL A 129 -3.17 1.91 -27.20
N SER A 130 -2.29 2.91 -27.16
CA SER A 130 -0.87 2.76 -27.50
C SER A 130 -0.05 3.54 -26.48
N ASP A 131 0.95 2.88 -25.90
CA ASP A 131 1.83 3.44 -24.90
C ASP A 131 3.26 3.48 -25.45
N PRO A 132 3.96 4.62 -25.43
CA PRO A 132 5.27 4.75 -26.08
C PRO A 132 6.36 3.88 -25.45
N TYR A 133 6.22 3.51 -24.17
CA TYR A 133 7.22 2.72 -23.43
C TYR A 133 6.74 1.30 -23.15
N GLY A 134 5.44 1.03 -23.26
CA GLY A 134 4.85 -0.25 -22.88
C GLY A 134 4.98 -0.52 -21.38
N GLY A 135 4.77 -1.77 -21.00
CA GLY A 135 4.85 -2.22 -19.60
C GLY A 135 3.74 -3.19 -19.20
N PRO A 136 3.79 -3.69 -17.95
CA PRO A 136 2.67 -4.39 -17.34
C PRO A 136 1.38 -3.56 -17.42
N LEU A 137 0.26 -4.25 -17.58
CA LEU A 137 -1.08 -3.65 -17.63
C LEU A 137 -1.80 -3.88 -16.30
N HIS A 138 -2.16 -2.80 -15.63
CA HIS A 138 -2.97 -2.79 -14.41
C HIS A 138 -4.29 -2.06 -14.65
N LEU A 139 -5.32 -2.41 -13.88
CA LEU A 139 -6.58 -1.68 -13.89
C LEU A 139 -6.78 -0.98 -12.55
N ARG A 140 -7.21 0.29 -12.58
CA ARG A 140 -7.86 0.95 -11.44
C ARG A 140 -9.36 0.89 -11.64
N PHE A 141 -10.09 0.47 -10.60
CA PHE A 141 -11.55 0.44 -10.61
C PHE A 141 -12.05 0.93 -9.25
N ALA A 142 -12.24 2.25 -9.16
CA ALA A 142 -12.69 2.91 -7.95
C ALA A 142 -14.22 2.88 -7.84
N GLY A 143 -14.74 2.47 -6.69
CA GLY A 143 -16.18 2.34 -6.45
C GLY A 143 -16.50 1.61 -5.14
N ASP A 144 -17.73 1.14 -5.02
CA ASP A 144 -18.30 0.42 -3.87
C ASP A 144 -18.93 -0.92 -4.30
N GLY A 145 -18.15 -1.72 -5.04
CA GLY A 145 -18.54 -3.08 -5.46
C GLY A 145 -19.13 -3.23 -6.86
N GLU A 146 -19.15 -2.17 -7.68
CA GLU A 146 -19.56 -2.24 -9.09
C GLU A 146 -18.66 -3.19 -9.89
N ARG A 147 -19.19 -3.81 -10.94
CA ARG A 147 -18.49 -4.86 -11.70
C ARG A 147 -18.29 -4.46 -13.16
N ALA A 148 -17.22 -4.97 -13.74
CA ALA A 148 -16.98 -4.91 -15.18
C ALA A 148 -16.33 -6.21 -15.67
N LEU A 149 -16.54 -6.55 -16.94
CA LEU A 149 -15.73 -7.54 -17.65
C LEU A 149 -14.72 -6.81 -18.52
N VAL A 150 -13.45 -7.21 -18.47
CA VAL A 150 -12.38 -6.66 -19.31
C VAL A 150 -11.68 -7.79 -20.06
N ALA A 151 -11.82 -7.80 -21.39
CA ALA A 151 -11.16 -8.77 -22.26
C ALA A 151 -9.98 -8.11 -22.99
N PHE A 152 -8.82 -8.77 -22.93
CA PHE A 152 -7.60 -8.35 -23.61
C PHE A 152 -7.48 -9.07 -24.96
N GLY A 153 -7.25 -8.28 -26.03
CA GLY A 153 -7.27 -8.73 -27.42
C GLY A 153 -5.93 -8.52 -28.13
N ALA A 154 -6.00 -8.18 -29.43
CA ALA A 154 -4.82 -8.02 -30.28
C ALA A 154 -3.80 -7.02 -29.72
N GLY A 155 -2.51 -7.31 -29.91
CA GLY A 155 -1.37 -6.51 -29.45
C GLY A 155 -1.02 -6.68 -27.97
N VAL A 156 -1.87 -7.34 -27.17
CA VAL A 156 -1.61 -7.63 -25.75
C VAL A 156 -0.88 -8.97 -25.60
N GLU A 157 0.17 -8.99 -24.80
CA GLU A 157 0.90 -10.20 -24.42
C GLU A 157 0.56 -10.65 -23.00
N ARG A 158 0.98 -11.87 -22.62
CA ARG A 158 0.82 -12.39 -21.25
C ARG A 158 2.17 -12.44 -20.53
N MET A 159 2.20 -11.96 -19.29
CA MET A 159 3.30 -12.18 -18.34
C MET A 159 3.20 -13.59 -17.76
N ALA A 160 4.28 -14.14 -17.20
CA ALA A 160 4.15 -15.29 -16.30
C ALA A 160 3.58 -14.81 -14.95
N VAL A 161 2.59 -15.54 -14.41
CA VAL A 161 1.90 -15.16 -13.17
C VAL A 161 1.76 -16.37 -12.27
N PHE A 162 2.21 -16.22 -11.02
CA PHE A 162 1.87 -17.10 -9.92
C PHE A 162 0.78 -16.43 -9.07
N GLU A 163 -0.41 -17.04 -8.95
CA GLU A 163 -1.41 -16.62 -7.97
C GLU A 163 -1.55 -17.69 -6.88
N LEU A 164 -1.36 -17.27 -5.62
CA LEU A 164 -1.39 -18.14 -4.44
C LEU A 164 -2.69 -18.95 -4.39
N ASP A 165 -2.56 -20.25 -4.15
CA ASP A 165 -3.62 -21.26 -4.12
C ASP A 165 -4.45 -21.38 -5.41
N LYS A 166 -4.01 -20.78 -6.54
CA LYS A 166 -4.63 -20.94 -7.86
C LYS A 166 -3.69 -21.42 -8.96
N THR A 167 -2.42 -21.02 -8.94
CA THR A 167 -1.41 -21.46 -9.90
C THR A 167 -0.58 -22.59 -9.28
N PRO A 168 -0.66 -23.83 -9.79
CA PRO A 168 0.28 -24.89 -9.40
C PRO A 168 1.71 -24.52 -9.81
N GLU A 169 2.71 -24.87 -9.00
CA GLU A 169 4.12 -24.52 -9.23
C GLU A 169 4.60 -24.94 -10.64
N GLY A 170 4.35 -26.18 -11.06
CA GLY A 170 4.72 -26.65 -12.41
C GLY A 170 4.09 -25.80 -13.52
N ALA A 171 2.83 -25.39 -13.36
CA ALA A 171 2.16 -24.51 -14.33
C ALA A 171 2.68 -23.06 -14.28
N PHE A 172 3.37 -22.63 -13.22
CA PHE A 172 4.10 -21.37 -13.19
C PHE A 172 5.46 -21.49 -13.90
N GLN A 173 6.18 -22.60 -13.70
CA GLN A 173 7.42 -22.91 -14.43
C GLN A 173 7.17 -22.99 -15.95
N ASP A 174 6.12 -23.69 -16.39
CA ASP A 174 5.68 -23.72 -17.79
C ASP A 174 5.42 -22.31 -18.35
N GLN A 175 4.84 -21.42 -17.54
CA GLN A 175 4.63 -20.01 -17.94
C GLN A 175 5.95 -19.24 -18.04
N LEU A 176 6.88 -19.43 -17.10
CA LEU A 176 8.20 -18.78 -17.14
C LEU A 176 8.96 -19.18 -18.40
N ASP A 177 8.91 -20.46 -18.78
CA ASP A 177 9.62 -20.99 -19.95
C ASP A 177 8.93 -20.62 -21.28
N ALA A 178 7.59 -20.56 -21.32
CA ALA A 178 6.84 -20.22 -22.55
C ALA A 178 6.65 -18.71 -22.80
N ARG A 179 6.48 -17.88 -21.75
CA ARG A 179 6.14 -16.45 -21.87
C ARG A 179 7.40 -15.58 -21.82
N THR A 180 8.21 -15.67 -22.87
CA THR A 180 9.53 -15.03 -22.94
C THR A 180 9.54 -13.59 -23.46
N SER A 181 8.48 -13.17 -24.18
CA SER A 181 8.38 -11.84 -24.80
C SER A 181 8.09 -10.72 -23.80
N ALA A 182 7.33 -11.03 -22.75
CA ALA A 182 7.05 -10.09 -21.66
C ALA A 182 8.24 -10.04 -20.68
N PRO A 183 8.87 -8.87 -20.46
CA PRO A 183 10.05 -8.74 -19.61
C PRO A 183 9.75 -8.69 -18.10
N TYR A 184 8.52 -9.02 -17.69
CA TYR A 184 8.02 -8.94 -16.30
C TYR A 184 7.28 -10.19 -15.87
N VAL A 185 7.24 -10.41 -14.55
CA VAL A 185 6.58 -11.52 -13.86
C VAL A 185 5.80 -10.96 -12.66
N GLU A 186 4.63 -11.53 -12.38
CA GLU A 186 3.83 -11.18 -11.20
C GLU A 186 3.68 -12.37 -10.25
N LEU A 187 3.93 -12.13 -8.95
CA LEU A 187 3.51 -13.03 -7.87
C LEU A 187 2.35 -12.35 -7.12
N VAL A 188 1.23 -13.05 -6.98
CA VAL A 188 -0.05 -12.48 -6.54
C VAL A 188 -0.62 -13.30 -5.40
N SER A 189 -1.11 -12.62 -4.37
CA SER A 189 -1.86 -13.20 -3.26
C SER A 189 -3.12 -12.36 -2.98
N PRO A 190 -3.94 -12.67 -1.96
CA PRO A 190 -5.09 -11.83 -1.62
C PRO A 190 -4.73 -10.38 -1.24
N ARG A 191 -3.58 -10.14 -0.60
CA ARG A 191 -3.14 -8.81 -0.11
C ARG A 191 -1.85 -8.30 -0.72
N ALA A 192 -1.10 -9.09 -1.50
CA ALA A 192 0.12 -8.63 -2.17
C ALA A 192 0.05 -8.76 -3.69
N LEU A 193 0.75 -7.82 -4.34
CA LEU A 193 1.19 -7.89 -5.72
C LEU A 193 2.69 -7.64 -5.73
N ILE A 194 3.47 -8.61 -6.17
CA ILE A 194 4.91 -8.43 -6.43
C ILE A 194 5.08 -8.40 -7.94
N THR A 195 5.62 -7.31 -8.50
CA THR A 195 5.99 -7.24 -9.92
C THR A 195 7.49 -7.03 -10.04
N VAL A 196 8.17 -7.99 -10.66
CA VAL A 196 9.62 -7.95 -10.91
C VAL A 196 9.90 -8.19 -12.39
N THR A 197 11.12 -7.90 -12.83
CA THR A 197 11.57 -8.31 -14.17
C THR A 197 11.61 -9.83 -14.27
N ARG A 198 11.39 -10.37 -15.48
CA ARG A 198 11.51 -11.81 -15.74
C ARG A 198 12.92 -12.33 -15.45
N GLU A 199 13.94 -11.51 -15.66
CA GLU A 199 15.32 -11.84 -15.30
C GLU A 199 15.47 -12.07 -13.78
N ALA A 200 14.95 -11.16 -12.94
CA ALA A 200 14.97 -11.33 -11.48
C ALA A 200 14.22 -12.58 -11.02
N ALA A 201 13.03 -12.83 -11.58
CA ALA A 201 12.25 -14.03 -11.26
C ALA A 201 13.02 -15.32 -11.62
N LEU A 202 13.74 -15.35 -12.75
CA LEU A 202 14.53 -16.52 -13.15
C LEU A 202 15.73 -16.81 -12.24
N LEU A 203 16.31 -15.80 -11.58
CA LEU A 203 17.38 -15.99 -10.58
C LEU A 203 16.89 -16.70 -9.30
N HIS A 204 15.57 -16.71 -9.07
CA HIS A 204 14.93 -17.29 -7.88
C HIS A 204 13.80 -18.27 -8.26
N ARG A 205 13.84 -18.85 -9.47
CA ARG A 205 12.76 -19.73 -9.98
C ARG A 205 12.64 -21.07 -9.25
N ASP A 206 13.61 -21.41 -8.41
CA ASP A 206 13.70 -22.68 -7.66
C ASP A 206 13.01 -22.62 -6.29
N GLN A 207 12.47 -21.45 -5.92
CA GLN A 207 11.82 -21.22 -4.63
C GLN A 207 10.40 -21.79 -4.59
N ASP A 208 9.92 -22.16 -3.40
CA ASP A 208 8.50 -22.44 -3.19
C ASP A 208 7.72 -21.11 -3.20
N HIS A 209 7.13 -20.77 -4.35
CA HIS A 209 6.35 -19.54 -4.51
C HIS A 209 5.08 -19.55 -3.64
N ALA A 210 4.55 -20.73 -3.28
CA ALA A 210 3.39 -20.85 -2.40
C ALA A 210 3.77 -20.56 -0.94
N GLU A 211 4.89 -21.09 -0.43
CA GLU A 211 5.42 -20.71 0.88
C GLU A 211 5.81 -19.23 0.91
N LEU A 212 6.53 -18.74 -0.11
CA LEU A 212 6.94 -17.34 -0.21
C LEU A 212 5.73 -16.39 -0.11
N MET A 213 4.69 -16.61 -0.90
CA MET A 213 3.51 -15.74 -0.87
C MET A 213 2.69 -15.91 0.42
N ARG A 214 2.75 -17.07 1.10
CA ARG A 214 2.19 -17.23 2.46
C ARG A 214 3.00 -16.50 3.53
N LEU A 215 4.33 -16.38 3.39
CA LEU A 215 5.16 -15.55 4.26
C LEU A 215 4.86 -14.06 4.04
N VAL A 216 4.68 -13.63 2.79
CA VAL A 216 4.23 -12.26 2.45
C VAL A 216 2.87 -11.93 3.08
N GLU A 217 1.87 -12.83 2.96
CA GLU A 217 0.57 -12.66 3.63
C GLU A 217 0.70 -12.62 5.16
N GLN A 218 1.61 -13.39 5.77
CA GLN A 218 1.88 -13.37 7.21
C GLN A 218 2.47 -12.03 7.69
N VAL A 219 3.45 -11.46 6.97
CA VAL A 219 4.00 -10.13 7.28
C VAL A 219 2.93 -9.04 7.12
N ILE A 220 2.15 -9.07 6.04
CA ILE A 220 1.00 -8.16 5.87
C ILE A 220 -0.04 -8.39 6.97
N GLY A 221 -0.21 -9.64 7.42
CA GLY A 221 -0.98 -10.04 8.58
C GLY A 221 -0.60 -9.25 9.83
N SER A 222 0.67 -9.36 10.26
CA SER A 222 1.19 -8.73 11.48
C SER A 222 1.17 -7.21 11.44
N HIS A 223 1.50 -6.60 10.31
CA HIS A 223 1.53 -5.13 10.21
C HIS A 223 0.16 -4.52 10.48
N ALA A 224 -0.86 -5.11 9.89
CA ALA A 224 -2.24 -4.68 10.10
C ALA A 224 -2.82 -5.16 11.44
N ALA A 225 -2.20 -6.14 12.12
CA ALA A 225 -2.49 -6.42 13.54
C ALA A 225 -1.95 -5.29 14.45
N VAL A 226 -0.71 -4.85 14.25
CA VAL A 226 -0.14 -3.64 14.92
C VAL A 226 -1.00 -2.40 14.63
N SER A 227 -1.49 -2.26 13.39
CA SER A 227 -2.41 -1.17 13.05
C SER A 227 -3.87 -1.37 13.49
N GLY A 228 -4.20 -2.43 14.25
CA GLY A 228 -5.56 -2.67 14.77
C GLY A 228 -6.63 -2.81 13.68
N LEU A 229 -6.28 -3.37 12.52
CA LEU A 229 -7.16 -3.60 11.38
C LEU A 229 -7.80 -4.99 11.47
N ASP A 230 -8.59 -5.20 12.51
CA ASP A 230 -9.22 -6.47 12.89
C ASP A 230 -10.63 -6.70 12.32
N GLY A 231 -11.20 -5.70 11.64
CA GLY A 231 -12.57 -5.76 11.12
C GLY A 231 -13.67 -5.55 12.17
N SER A 232 -13.33 -5.20 13.42
CA SER A 232 -14.30 -4.94 14.50
C SER A 232 -15.32 -3.82 14.17
N ARG A 233 -14.98 -2.93 13.23
CA ARG A 233 -15.84 -1.93 12.58
C ARG A 233 -15.40 -1.76 11.13
N PRO A 234 -16.23 -1.22 10.22
CA PRO A 234 -15.79 -0.87 8.85
C PRO A 234 -14.55 0.05 8.83
N LEU A 235 -14.45 0.97 9.79
CA LEU A 235 -13.29 1.84 10.01
C LEU A 235 -12.00 1.07 10.36
N HIS A 236 -12.13 -0.15 10.86
CA HIS A 236 -11.02 -1.04 11.25
C HIS A 236 -10.91 -2.26 10.31
N ALA A 237 -11.62 -2.24 9.17
CA ALA A 237 -11.42 -3.23 8.13
C ALA A 237 -10.01 -3.09 7.51
N ARG A 238 -9.41 -4.24 7.16
CA ARG A 238 -8.16 -4.35 6.39
C ARG A 238 -8.23 -3.45 5.15
N LYS A 239 -7.09 -2.89 4.71
CA LYS A 239 -6.97 -2.11 3.47
C LYS A 239 -7.61 -2.84 2.28
N ALA A 240 -8.43 -2.16 1.49
CA ALA A 240 -8.99 -2.68 0.24
C ALA A 240 -7.89 -2.90 -0.82
N GLY A 241 -8.04 -3.92 -1.67
CA GLY A 241 -7.01 -4.27 -2.66
C GLY A 241 -5.69 -4.75 -2.03
N ARG A 242 -4.57 -4.54 -2.74
CA ARG A 242 -3.25 -5.12 -2.43
C ARG A 242 -2.22 -4.08 -2.00
N TYR A 243 -1.12 -4.53 -1.41
CA TYR A 243 0.13 -3.79 -1.33
C TYR A 243 1.00 -4.18 -2.52
N HIS A 244 1.63 -3.20 -3.18
CA HIS A 244 2.45 -3.44 -4.37
C HIS A 244 3.93 -3.35 -3.99
N PHE A 245 4.69 -4.38 -4.32
CA PHE A 245 6.13 -4.46 -4.15
C PHE A 245 6.74 -4.60 -5.55
N ILE A 246 7.67 -3.70 -5.90
CA ILE A 246 8.13 -3.49 -7.27
C ILE A 246 9.66 -3.59 -7.30
N GLU A 247 10.20 -4.32 -8.28
CA GLU A 247 11.60 -4.14 -8.66
C GLU A 247 11.80 -2.77 -9.30
N VAL A 248 12.62 -1.93 -8.68
CA VAL A 248 12.95 -0.59 -9.20
C VAL A 248 14.36 -0.56 -9.80
N THR A 249 14.55 0.26 -10.82
CA THR A 249 15.84 0.42 -11.50
C THR A 249 16.89 1.03 -10.59
N LYS A 250 16.47 1.88 -9.63
CA LYS A 250 17.38 2.60 -8.74
C LYS A 250 16.74 2.96 -7.41
N VAL A 251 17.61 3.05 -6.40
CA VAL A 251 17.35 3.69 -5.10
C VAL A 251 18.38 4.82 -4.87
N PRO A 252 18.12 5.80 -3.98
CA PRO A 252 19.10 6.80 -3.60
C PRO A 252 20.37 6.17 -3.00
N THR A 253 21.51 6.86 -3.11
CA THR A 253 22.75 6.42 -2.47
C THR A 253 22.56 6.29 -0.95
N GLY A 254 22.89 5.12 -0.39
CA GLY A 254 22.74 4.84 1.04
C GLY A 254 21.35 4.36 1.47
N VAL A 255 20.40 4.24 0.54
CA VAL A 255 19.04 3.73 0.77
C VAL A 255 18.94 2.29 0.25
N GLY A 256 18.34 1.37 1.02
CA GLY A 256 18.25 -0.05 0.67
C GLY A 256 17.01 -0.42 -0.16
N ALA A 257 15.88 0.21 0.15
CA ALA A 257 14.58 0.13 -0.52
C ALA A 257 13.81 1.44 -0.19
N TYR A 258 12.63 1.66 -0.75
CA TYR A 258 11.81 2.82 -0.36
C TYR A 258 10.30 2.59 -0.53
N ALA A 259 9.51 3.10 0.40
CA ALA A 259 8.05 3.16 0.32
C ALA A 259 7.55 4.57 -0.01
N THR A 260 6.47 4.65 -0.79
CA THR A 260 5.77 5.92 -1.04
C THR A 260 4.30 5.68 -1.42
N HIS A 261 3.62 6.67 -1.97
CA HIS A 261 2.29 6.48 -2.54
C HIS A 261 2.29 5.36 -3.60
N HIS A 262 1.38 4.40 -3.38
CA HIS A 262 1.04 3.22 -4.16
C HIS A 262 1.95 2.00 -4.00
N PHE A 263 3.24 2.14 -3.71
CA PHE A 263 4.19 1.01 -3.79
C PHE A 263 5.37 1.06 -2.84
N ASN A 264 6.05 -0.08 -2.75
CA ASN A 264 7.36 -0.28 -2.14
C ASN A 264 8.34 -0.69 -3.23
N GLY A 265 9.47 0.00 -3.38
CA GLY A 265 10.48 -0.22 -4.40
C GLY A 265 11.74 -0.89 -3.86
N PHE A 266 12.14 -2.02 -4.45
CA PHE A 266 13.34 -2.78 -4.09
C PHE A 266 14.30 -2.86 -5.27
N PRO A 267 15.59 -2.51 -5.11
CA PRO A 267 16.58 -2.67 -6.17
C PRO A 267 16.93 -4.15 -6.37
N ARG A 268 17.46 -4.51 -7.55
CA ARG A 268 17.92 -5.89 -7.87
C ARG A 268 18.76 -6.54 -6.75
N ALA A 269 19.66 -5.78 -6.12
CA ALA A 269 20.54 -6.23 -5.03
C ALA A 269 19.84 -6.59 -3.70
N TYR A 270 18.54 -6.33 -3.58
CA TYR A 270 17.71 -6.69 -2.43
C TYR A 270 16.74 -7.85 -2.73
N LEU A 271 16.57 -8.24 -4.01
CA LEU A 271 15.50 -9.18 -4.39
C LEU A 271 15.70 -10.59 -3.82
N ASP A 272 16.91 -10.97 -3.43
CA ASP A 272 17.16 -12.21 -2.70
C ASP A 272 16.37 -12.29 -1.36
N ARG A 273 16.07 -11.14 -0.74
CA ARG A 273 15.28 -11.02 0.51
C ARG A 273 13.78 -10.84 0.26
N LEU A 274 13.36 -10.63 -0.99
CA LEU A 274 11.96 -10.47 -1.40
C LEU A 274 11.42 -11.73 -2.11
N LEU A 275 12.28 -12.44 -2.85
CA LEU A 275 11.91 -13.52 -3.75
C LEU A 275 12.35 -14.91 -3.27
N THR A 276 12.96 -15.04 -2.09
CA THR A 276 13.32 -16.35 -1.50
C THR A 276 12.67 -16.58 -0.15
N VAL A 277 12.35 -17.83 0.15
CA VAL A 277 11.69 -18.23 1.41
C VAL A 277 12.58 -17.91 2.61
N ASP A 278 13.86 -18.31 2.57
CA ASP A 278 14.85 -18.00 3.60
C ASP A 278 15.11 -16.49 3.71
N GLY A 279 15.33 -15.83 2.57
CA GLY A 279 15.66 -14.41 2.54
C GLY A 279 14.55 -13.54 3.13
N LEU A 280 13.28 -13.85 2.82
CA LEU A 280 12.15 -13.16 3.43
C LEU A 280 11.98 -13.55 4.90
N ARG A 281 12.03 -14.83 5.26
CA ARG A 281 11.80 -15.32 6.64
C ARG A 281 12.87 -14.88 7.63
N ASN A 282 14.14 -14.85 7.22
CA ASN A 282 15.30 -14.68 8.12
C ASN A 282 16.06 -13.37 7.89
N ARG A 283 15.92 -12.72 6.73
CA ARG A 283 16.68 -11.51 6.35
C ARG A 283 15.79 -10.38 5.80
N GLY A 284 14.47 -10.50 5.95
CA GLY A 284 13.44 -9.63 5.35
C GLY A 284 13.25 -8.25 5.98
N TRP A 285 14.14 -7.78 6.87
CA TRP A 285 13.93 -6.52 7.63
C TRP A 285 13.51 -5.32 6.78
N GLY A 286 14.14 -5.13 5.61
CA GLY A 286 13.80 -4.04 4.69
C GLY A 286 12.40 -4.20 4.08
N PHE A 287 11.96 -5.42 3.77
CA PHE A 287 10.59 -5.67 3.33
C PHE A 287 9.57 -5.32 4.42
N TYR A 288 9.85 -5.68 5.67
CA TYR A 288 9.01 -5.31 6.81
C TYR A 288 8.99 -3.78 6.99
N HIS A 289 10.16 -3.15 6.94
CA HIS A 289 10.34 -1.71 7.10
C HIS A 289 9.55 -0.92 6.04
N GLU A 290 9.72 -1.21 4.74
CA GLU A 290 8.97 -0.49 3.69
C GLU A 290 7.45 -0.66 3.85
N LEU A 291 6.98 -1.88 4.15
CA LEU A 291 5.57 -2.12 4.40
C LEU A 291 5.05 -1.34 5.62
N GLY A 292 5.87 -1.18 6.66
CA GLY A 292 5.57 -0.38 7.85
C GLY A 292 5.29 1.10 7.52
N HIS A 293 5.98 1.70 6.56
CA HIS A 293 5.72 3.09 6.14
C HIS A 293 4.31 3.27 5.55
N LEU A 294 3.77 2.26 4.87
CA LEU A 294 2.39 2.28 4.37
C LEU A 294 1.34 2.17 5.49
N HIS A 295 1.75 1.76 6.70
CA HIS A 295 0.91 1.64 7.89
C HIS A 295 1.05 2.82 8.87
N GLN A 296 2.14 3.59 8.81
CA GLN A 296 2.36 4.76 9.67
C GLN A 296 1.23 5.79 9.54
N GLN A 297 0.49 5.98 10.63
CA GLN A 297 -0.54 7.00 10.73
C GLN A 297 0.04 8.39 10.90
N PHE A 298 -0.56 9.35 10.20
CA PHE A 298 -0.01 10.67 10.05
C PHE A 298 -0.06 11.49 11.36
N ALA A 299 -1.13 11.35 12.13
CA ALA A 299 -1.42 12.12 13.33
C ALA A 299 -0.35 12.03 14.44
N TYR A 300 0.29 10.87 14.63
CA TYR A 300 1.32 10.67 15.67
C TYR A 300 2.71 10.41 15.09
N ARG A 301 2.95 10.72 13.80
CA ARG A 301 4.26 10.54 13.13
C ARG A 301 4.96 11.89 12.87
N PRO A 302 5.62 12.49 13.89
CA PRO A 302 6.53 13.61 13.70
C PRO A 302 7.74 13.18 12.85
N ALA A 303 8.40 14.14 12.20
CA ALA A 303 9.48 13.86 11.26
C ALA A 303 10.61 13.01 11.88
N GLY A 304 11.04 13.32 13.10
CA GLY A 304 12.07 12.57 13.83
C GLY A 304 11.72 11.12 14.20
N LEU A 305 10.47 10.69 13.99
CA LEU A 305 10.02 9.30 14.15
C LEU A 305 9.74 8.57 12.82
N THR A 306 9.92 9.20 11.66
CA THR A 306 9.61 8.57 10.35
C THR A 306 10.36 7.25 10.15
N GLU A 307 11.67 7.27 10.40
CA GLU A 307 12.56 6.08 10.32
C GLU A 307 12.62 5.26 11.62
N VAL A 308 11.73 5.56 12.58
CA VAL A 308 11.74 4.94 13.92
C VAL A 308 10.44 4.16 14.15
N SER A 309 9.27 4.80 14.11
CA SER A 309 7.99 4.13 14.41
C SER A 309 7.59 3.11 13.35
N VAL A 310 8.14 3.22 12.13
CA VAL A 310 8.12 2.17 11.10
C VAL A 310 8.66 0.84 11.61
N ASN A 311 9.65 0.85 12.52
CA ASN A 311 10.28 -0.36 13.01
C ASN A 311 9.52 -1.05 14.14
N ILE A 312 8.40 -0.49 14.63
CA ILE A 312 7.43 -1.27 15.44
C ILE A 312 6.95 -2.47 14.61
N TYR A 313 6.59 -2.21 13.34
CA TYR A 313 6.14 -3.25 12.41
C TYR A 313 7.27 -4.23 12.05
N SER A 314 8.48 -3.72 11.84
CA SER A 314 9.66 -4.56 11.59
C SER A 314 9.96 -5.51 12.75
N LEU A 315 9.93 -5.02 14.00
CA LEU A 315 10.14 -5.84 15.19
C LEU A 315 9.02 -6.88 15.37
N GLU A 316 7.76 -6.55 15.08
CA GLU A 316 6.67 -7.52 15.14
C GLU A 316 6.82 -8.63 14.08
N ALA A 317 7.27 -8.29 12.87
CA ALA A 317 7.60 -9.29 11.85
C ALA A 317 8.83 -10.15 12.22
N GLN A 318 9.83 -9.60 12.94
CA GLN A 318 10.91 -10.39 13.53
C GLN A 318 10.37 -11.41 14.55
N ARG A 319 9.52 -10.97 15.48
CA ARG A 319 8.90 -11.85 16.50
C ARG A 319 8.06 -12.96 15.89
N LEU A 320 7.25 -12.63 14.87
CA LEU A 320 6.40 -13.57 14.15
C LEU A 320 7.19 -14.78 13.61
N PHE A 321 8.43 -14.55 13.16
CA PHE A 321 9.32 -15.60 12.65
C PHE A 321 10.36 -16.10 13.67
N GLY A 322 10.24 -15.71 14.95
CA GLY A 322 11.16 -16.14 16.01
C GLY A 322 12.59 -15.60 15.87
N GLN A 323 12.79 -14.53 15.11
CA GLN A 323 14.10 -13.88 14.96
C GLN A 323 14.49 -13.16 16.25
N THR A 324 15.80 -13.11 16.54
CA THR A 324 16.35 -12.19 17.55
C THR A 324 16.06 -10.74 17.16
N SER A 325 15.57 -9.96 18.12
CA SER A 325 15.32 -8.52 17.96
C SER A 325 16.58 -7.77 17.54
N ASN A 326 16.47 -6.93 16.50
CA ASN A 326 17.57 -6.05 16.08
C ASN A 326 17.96 -5.01 17.16
N LEU A 327 17.15 -4.79 18.21
CA LEU A 327 17.55 -3.97 19.36
C LEU A 327 18.63 -4.64 20.23
N LEU A 328 18.76 -5.96 20.15
CA LEU A 328 19.80 -6.74 20.83
C LEU A 328 21.08 -6.90 20.00
N THR A 329 21.12 -6.41 18.76
CA THR A 329 22.33 -6.44 17.93
C THR A 329 23.45 -5.62 18.58
N VAL A 330 24.56 -6.30 18.92
CA VAL A 330 25.75 -5.68 19.49
C VAL A 330 26.53 -4.94 18.41
N ASN A 331 26.83 -3.67 18.65
CA ASN A 331 27.75 -2.90 17.82
C ASN A 331 29.20 -3.37 18.08
N PRO A 332 29.93 -3.88 17.06
CA PRO A 332 31.26 -4.46 17.27
C PRO A 332 32.33 -3.45 17.68
N ALA A 333 32.10 -2.14 17.46
CA ALA A 333 33.05 -1.09 17.84
C ALA A 333 32.90 -0.64 19.30
N THR A 334 31.71 -0.78 19.90
CA THR A 334 31.44 -0.36 21.29
C THR A 334 31.24 -1.54 22.25
N GLY A 335 30.91 -2.73 21.73
CA GLY A 335 30.52 -3.89 22.54
C GLY A 335 29.11 -3.76 23.16
N LEU A 336 28.34 -2.73 22.78
CA LEU A 336 27.02 -2.45 23.34
C LEU A 336 25.90 -2.75 22.34
N ASN A 337 24.78 -3.28 22.83
CA ASN A 337 23.50 -3.25 22.09
C ASN A 337 22.79 -1.90 22.25
N TRP A 338 21.64 -1.72 21.59
CA TRP A 338 20.96 -0.43 21.52
C TRP A 338 20.31 0.00 22.85
N PHE A 339 19.89 -0.93 23.70
CA PHE A 339 19.48 -0.61 25.07
C PHE A 339 20.67 -0.08 25.88
N GLN A 340 21.80 -0.79 25.82
CA GLN A 340 23.01 -0.43 26.56
C GLN A 340 23.63 0.91 26.11
N SER A 341 23.47 1.31 24.83
CA SER A 341 23.94 2.62 24.36
C SER A 341 22.97 3.77 24.68
N ALA A 342 21.66 3.49 24.75
CA ALA A 342 20.63 4.50 24.98
C ALA A 342 20.41 4.82 26.47
N LEU A 343 20.32 3.80 27.33
CA LEU A 343 19.99 3.97 28.76
C LEU A 343 20.89 4.97 29.53
N PRO A 344 22.23 5.01 29.34
CA PRO A 344 23.09 5.96 30.06
C PRO A 344 22.86 7.44 29.70
N LYS A 345 22.10 7.73 28.64
CA LYS A 345 21.78 9.09 28.19
C LYS A 345 20.49 9.63 28.82
N LEU A 346 19.68 8.79 29.47
CA LEU A 346 18.36 9.17 29.93
C LEU A 346 18.44 10.18 31.09
N GLY A 347 17.64 11.24 31.01
CA GLY A 347 17.59 12.30 32.04
C GLY A 347 18.85 13.16 32.18
N THR A 348 19.84 13.09 31.27
CA THR A 348 21.03 13.98 31.33
C THR A 348 20.69 15.42 30.97
N ASP A 349 21.40 16.39 31.55
CA ASP A 349 21.23 17.82 31.21
C ASP A 349 21.36 18.09 29.69
N GLY A 350 20.41 18.85 29.15
CA GLY A 350 20.37 19.17 27.72
C GLY A 350 19.92 18.04 26.78
N LEU A 351 19.42 16.92 27.32
CA LEU A 351 18.90 15.82 26.51
C LEU A 351 17.80 16.27 25.54
N ASN A 352 17.90 15.83 24.29
CA ASN A 352 16.88 16.07 23.27
C ASN A 352 16.69 14.81 22.42
N PHE A 353 15.47 14.27 22.39
CA PHE A 353 15.18 12.99 21.74
C PHE A 353 15.63 12.96 20.27
N GLU A 354 15.39 14.02 19.51
CA GLU A 354 15.75 14.07 18.09
C GLU A 354 17.27 14.11 17.84
N ARG A 355 18.05 14.74 18.74
CA ARG A 355 19.48 15.01 18.55
C ARG A 355 20.42 14.04 19.28
N SER A 356 20.03 13.55 20.45
CA SER A 356 20.88 12.74 21.34
C SER A 356 20.90 11.24 21.02
N PHE A 357 19.97 10.78 20.16
CA PHE A 357 19.75 9.36 19.87
C PHE A 357 19.76 9.04 18.36
N GLY A 358 20.43 7.95 18.00
CA GLY A 358 20.30 7.31 16.68
C GLY A 358 18.94 6.62 16.49
N ALA A 359 18.60 6.22 15.26
CA ALA A 359 17.28 5.67 14.95
C ALA A 359 16.93 4.40 15.76
N TYR A 360 17.88 3.50 15.99
CA TYR A 360 17.66 2.32 16.83
C TYR A 360 17.58 2.63 18.32
N GLU A 361 18.32 3.63 18.81
CA GLU A 361 18.18 4.09 20.19
C GLU A 361 16.82 4.77 20.44
N LYS A 362 16.30 5.50 19.44
CA LYS A 362 14.92 6.02 19.44
C LYS A 362 13.86 4.94 19.36
N LEU A 363 14.19 3.75 18.86
CA LEU A 363 13.29 2.60 18.80
C LEU A 363 13.23 1.88 20.16
N VAL A 364 14.28 1.97 20.99
CA VAL A 364 14.28 1.44 22.36
C VAL A 364 13.12 2.02 23.18
N SER A 365 12.86 3.33 23.11
CA SER A 365 11.75 3.95 23.85
C SER A 365 10.38 3.39 23.43
N LEU A 366 10.18 3.12 22.14
CA LEU A 366 8.95 2.51 21.63
C LEU A 366 8.84 1.06 22.14
N ARG A 367 9.95 0.32 22.15
CA ARG A 367 9.97 -1.03 22.71
C ARG A 367 9.72 -1.06 24.22
N GLN A 368 10.24 -0.10 24.97
CA GLN A 368 10.00 0.04 26.40
C GLN A 368 8.51 0.25 26.75
N LEU A 369 7.76 0.96 25.91
CA LEU A 369 6.30 1.07 26.05
C LEU A 369 5.62 -0.30 25.88
N GLU A 370 6.04 -1.11 24.91
CA GLU A 370 5.52 -2.49 24.76
C GLU A 370 5.91 -3.40 25.93
N LEU A 371 7.11 -3.24 26.49
CA LEU A 371 7.57 -4.02 27.64
C LEU A 371 6.79 -3.66 28.92
N ALA A 372 6.39 -2.39 29.08
CA ALA A 372 5.62 -1.94 30.23
C ALA A 372 4.11 -2.23 30.12
N PHE A 373 3.54 -2.15 28.92
CA PHE A 373 2.08 -2.13 28.71
C PHE A 373 1.56 -3.22 27.76
N GLY A 374 2.45 -4.05 27.20
CA GLY A 374 2.12 -5.06 26.19
C GLY A 374 2.01 -4.47 24.77
N THR A 375 2.03 -5.35 23.76
CA THR A 375 1.94 -4.96 22.35
C THR A 375 0.56 -4.43 21.93
N GLY A 376 -0.46 -4.61 22.77
CA GLY A 376 -1.84 -4.13 22.54
C GLY A 376 -1.99 -2.62 22.45
N ILE A 377 -1.03 -1.84 22.99
CA ILE A 377 -1.05 -0.38 22.93
C ILE A 377 -1.08 0.16 21.49
N TRP A 378 -0.46 -0.53 20.54
CA TRP A 378 -0.42 -0.07 19.14
C TRP A 378 -1.74 -0.24 18.40
N PRO A 379 -2.41 -1.41 18.39
CA PRO A 379 -3.73 -1.51 17.77
C PRO A 379 -4.74 -0.56 18.39
N ASP A 380 -4.69 -0.34 19.71
CA ASP A 380 -5.60 0.56 20.40
C ASP A 380 -5.31 2.04 20.08
N LEU A 381 -4.03 2.44 20.03
CA LEU A 381 -3.62 3.77 19.51
C LEU A 381 -4.14 4.00 18.09
N HIS A 382 -3.97 3.03 17.19
CA HIS A 382 -4.40 3.14 15.81
C HIS A 382 -5.92 3.23 15.65
N LYS A 383 -6.67 2.49 16.47
CA LYS A 383 -8.14 2.54 16.51
C LYS A 383 -8.60 3.90 17.02
N LEU A 384 -8.04 4.39 18.12
CA LEU A 384 -8.39 5.67 18.72
C LEU A 384 -8.12 6.84 17.75
N ILE A 385 -6.94 6.85 17.11
CA ILE A 385 -6.58 7.87 16.10
C ILE A 385 -7.54 7.86 14.90
N ARG A 386 -8.00 6.69 14.42
CA ARG A 386 -9.02 6.63 13.35
C ARG A 386 -10.40 7.09 13.82
N LEU A 387 -10.78 6.78 15.05
CA LEU A 387 -12.09 7.14 15.62
C LEU A 387 -12.23 8.65 15.84
N GLU A 388 -11.18 9.29 16.33
CA GLU A 388 -11.18 10.73 16.64
C GLU A 388 -10.71 11.59 15.47
N ASN A 389 -9.95 11.00 14.54
CA ASN A 389 -9.43 11.62 13.31
C ASN A 389 -8.89 13.05 13.56
N PRO A 390 -7.92 13.22 14.48
CA PRO A 390 -7.41 14.54 14.84
C PRO A 390 -6.86 15.26 13.61
N GLN A 391 -7.15 16.56 13.51
CA GLN A 391 -6.59 17.39 12.45
C GLN A 391 -5.07 17.30 12.47
N SER A 392 -4.50 17.10 11.29
CA SER A 392 -3.06 16.99 11.11
C SER A 392 -2.68 17.58 9.76
N ASP A 393 -1.99 18.71 9.78
CA ASP A 393 -1.62 19.41 8.56
C ASP A 393 -0.44 18.73 7.83
N TRP A 394 -0.41 18.88 6.52
CA TRP A 394 0.65 18.30 5.70
C TRP A 394 1.98 19.07 5.75
N GLN A 395 2.02 20.28 6.34
CA GLN A 395 3.07 21.25 6.04
C GLN A 395 3.83 21.82 7.25
N THR A 396 3.30 21.80 8.49
CA THR A 396 3.83 22.70 9.54
C THR A 396 3.93 22.15 10.97
N GLU A 397 3.24 21.07 11.34
CA GLU A 397 2.98 20.81 12.78
C GLU A 397 3.64 19.56 13.39
N ASN A 398 4.97 19.45 13.31
CA ASN A 398 5.73 18.41 14.05
C ASN A 398 5.45 18.42 15.57
N HIS A 399 5.32 19.61 16.16
CA HIS A 399 5.02 19.77 17.59
C HIS A 399 3.64 19.21 17.96
N LEU A 400 2.60 19.44 17.14
CA LEU A 400 1.30 18.80 17.36
C LEU A 400 1.34 17.28 17.19
N ARG A 401 2.20 16.74 16.32
CA ARG A 401 2.36 15.26 16.21
C ARG A 401 3.07 14.67 17.43
N TYR A 402 4.03 15.38 18.04
CA TYR A 402 4.60 14.98 19.34
C TYR A 402 3.58 15.10 20.47
N ARG A 403 2.75 16.15 20.47
CA ARG A 403 1.63 16.34 21.40
C ARG A 403 0.59 15.22 21.27
N ALA A 404 0.19 14.87 20.05
CA ALA A 404 -0.72 13.76 19.78
C ALA A 404 -0.11 12.42 20.20
N PHE A 405 1.17 12.19 19.90
CA PHE A 405 1.90 11.00 20.34
C PHE A 405 1.85 10.85 21.87
N GLY A 406 2.18 11.89 22.64
CA GLY A 406 2.17 11.84 24.11
C GLY A 406 0.77 11.72 24.71
N THR A 407 -0.20 12.51 24.24
CA THR A 407 -1.57 12.50 24.77
C THR A 407 -2.32 11.22 24.44
N TYR A 408 -2.25 10.72 23.19
CA TYR A 408 -2.92 9.47 22.83
C TYR A 408 -2.25 8.25 23.45
N LEU A 409 -0.91 8.20 23.54
CA LEU A 409 -0.24 7.11 24.26
C LEU A 409 -0.66 7.07 25.73
N SER A 410 -0.67 8.22 26.42
CA SER A 410 -1.11 8.29 27.83
C SER A 410 -2.56 7.77 27.99
N ARG A 411 -3.44 8.09 27.03
CA ARG A 411 -4.84 7.63 27.03
C ARG A 411 -4.99 6.13 26.80
N VAL A 412 -4.20 5.51 25.90
CA VAL A 412 -4.31 4.05 25.65
C VAL A 412 -3.56 3.20 26.66
N THR A 413 -2.49 3.71 27.27
CA THR A 413 -1.85 3.06 28.43
C THR A 413 -2.64 3.28 29.73
N GLY A 414 -3.50 4.30 29.77
CA GLY A 414 -4.26 4.72 30.95
C GLY A 414 -3.39 5.39 32.02
N HIS A 415 -2.18 5.83 31.68
CA HIS A 415 -1.18 6.34 32.63
C HIS A 415 -0.53 7.65 32.15
N ASP A 416 -0.07 8.48 33.09
CA ASP A 416 0.70 9.68 32.79
C ASP A 416 2.11 9.32 32.31
N LEU A 417 2.40 9.55 31.03
CA LEU A 417 3.71 9.29 30.42
C LEU A 417 4.64 10.51 30.44
N THR A 418 4.33 11.57 31.20
CA THR A 418 5.14 12.81 31.23
C THR A 418 6.57 12.56 31.69
N ASP A 419 6.79 11.75 32.73
CA ASP A 419 8.16 11.43 33.18
C ASP A 419 8.94 10.67 32.09
N PHE A 420 8.34 9.61 31.57
CA PHE A 420 8.93 8.76 30.53
C PHE A 420 9.28 9.54 29.25
N LEU A 421 8.31 10.24 28.65
CA LEU A 421 8.50 10.93 27.38
C LEU A 421 9.35 12.18 27.54
N VAL A 422 9.01 13.06 28.48
CA VAL A 422 9.59 14.40 28.54
C VAL A 422 10.87 14.44 29.37
N ARG A 423 10.90 13.80 30.54
CA ARG A 423 12.06 13.88 31.46
C ARG A 423 13.13 12.83 31.17
N ARG A 424 12.74 11.57 30.94
CA ARG A 424 13.70 10.48 30.69
C ARG A 424 14.21 10.47 29.26
N TRP A 425 13.31 10.49 28.28
CA TRP A 425 13.68 10.39 26.86
C TRP A 425 13.84 11.73 26.14
N GLY A 426 13.42 12.85 26.73
CA GLY A 426 13.61 14.19 26.15
C GLY A 426 12.81 14.44 24.87
N TYR A 427 11.64 13.80 24.71
CA TYR A 427 10.74 14.05 23.57
C TYR A 427 10.36 15.53 23.52
N PRO A 428 10.39 16.19 22.34
CA PRO A 428 10.06 17.61 22.20
C PRO A 428 8.53 17.84 22.18
N ILE A 429 7.88 17.41 23.26
CA ILE A 429 6.49 17.75 23.58
C ILE A 429 6.49 19.15 24.19
N ASP A 430 5.65 20.03 23.65
CA ASP A 430 5.57 21.42 24.10
C ASP A 430 4.85 21.57 25.45
N THR A 431 4.95 22.77 26.03
CA THR A 431 4.33 23.08 27.34
C THR A 431 2.81 22.87 27.35
N GLU A 432 2.15 23.13 26.23
CA GLU A 432 0.73 22.85 26.07
C GLU A 432 0.46 21.34 26.03
N GLY A 433 1.27 20.54 25.33
CA GLY A 433 1.16 19.09 25.34
C GLY A 433 1.41 18.46 26.71
N VAL A 434 2.37 18.98 27.47
CA VAL A 434 2.56 18.60 28.89
C VAL A 434 1.32 18.93 29.72
N ALA A 435 0.73 20.12 29.54
CA ALA A 435 -0.49 20.51 30.22
C ALA A 435 -1.69 19.62 29.82
N GLN A 436 -1.81 19.26 28.54
CA GLN A 436 -2.84 18.35 28.05
C GLN A 436 -2.68 16.93 28.60
N MET A 437 -1.45 16.41 28.72
CA MET A 437 -1.18 15.11 29.35
C MET A 437 -1.53 15.14 30.84
N ALA A 438 -1.11 16.17 31.58
CA ALA A 438 -1.44 16.35 33.00
C ALA A 438 -2.95 16.48 33.24
N ALA A 439 -3.68 17.16 32.34
CA ALA A 439 -5.13 17.34 32.43
C ALA A 439 -5.94 16.04 32.26
N LEU A 440 -5.32 14.94 31.82
CA LEU A 440 -5.97 13.62 31.78
C LEU A 440 -6.16 13.02 33.19
N GLY A 441 -5.45 13.51 34.21
CA GLY A 441 -5.60 13.05 35.61
C GLY A 441 -5.23 11.58 35.84
N LEU A 442 -4.35 11.02 35.00
CA LEU A 442 -4.01 9.60 35.01
C LEU A 442 -2.96 9.25 36.09
N PRO A 443 -2.99 8.02 36.63
CA PRO A 443 -1.97 7.54 37.55
C PRO A 443 -0.60 7.40 36.87
N GLN A 444 0.47 7.37 37.65
CA GLN A 444 1.80 7.02 37.14
C GLN A 444 1.87 5.54 36.74
N PRO A 445 2.76 5.15 35.79
CA PRO A 445 3.02 3.76 35.46
C PRO A 445 3.39 2.89 36.67
N PRO A 446 2.95 1.60 36.73
CA PRO A 446 3.25 0.69 37.84
C PRO A 446 4.72 0.25 37.89
N VAL A 447 5.45 0.42 36.78
CA VAL A 447 6.90 0.23 36.64
C VAL A 447 7.45 1.42 35.84
N ASP A 448 8.69 1.84 36.10
CA ASP A 448 9.37 2.85 35.28
C ASP A 448 9.67 2.26 33.90
N PRO A 449 8.98 2.65 32.81
CA PRO A 449 9.19 2.03 31.51
C PRO A 449 10.60 2.29 30.97
N SER A 450 11.22 3.41 31.40
CA SER A 450 12.57 3.78 30.96
C SER A 450 13.66 2.87 31.50
N SER A 451 13.33 2.02 32.49
CA SER A 451 14.25 1.03 33.07
C SER A 451 14.24 -0.33 32.35
N LEU A 452 13.25 -0.61 31.49
CA LEU A 452 13.02 -1.94 30.93
C LEU A 452 13.98 -2.27 29.77
N THR A 453 14.38 -3.54 29.68
CA THR A 453 15.17 -4.12 28.58
C THR A 453 14.54 -5.41 28.06
N GLU A 454 14.89 -5.79 26.84
CA GLU A 454 14.68 -7.16 26.32
C GLU A 454 15.66 -8.17 26.94
#